data_AF-A0A510E4B3-F1
#
_entry.id   AF-A0A510E4B3-F1
#
_cell.length_a   1.000
_cell.length_b   1.000
_cell.length_c   1.000
_cell.angle_alpha   90.00
_cell.angle_beta   90.00
_cell.angle_gamma   90.00
#
_symmetry.space_group_name_H-M   'P 1'
#
loop_
_entity.id
_entity.type
_entity.pdbx_description
1 polymer ?
#
loop_
_entity_poly.entity_id
_entity_poly.type
_entity_poly.pdbx_seq_one_letter_code
_entity_poly.pdbx_strand_id
1 'polypeptide(L)'
;MLSFFPIALAFFLFIYEFRNYRLLKKARFLYEKDDVKYYQIESDEDNAITIKSIIFGKNVIIIGKENKEVLAHEEGHLHQPYFIYYFLTISALAISYNILTIPFLLIIYKAMFLHYERAADLYAYYNFNVKYSSDKQRPKSKIDRIKAWVFDTHPPDYVRTKEEYYKKTNILKLFIRDLLS
;
A
#
# COMPACT_ATOMS: atom_id res chain seq x y z
N MET A 1 7.11 26.62 12.09
CA MET A 1 6.23 27.13 13.16
C MET A 1 5.43 25.97 13.71
N LEU A 2 5.69 25.50 14.94
CA LEU A 2 4.96 24.37 15.52
C LEU A 2 3.45 24.61 15.65
N SER A 3 3.02 25.88 15.71
CA SER A 3 1.60 26.26 15.65
C SER A 3 0.89 25.84 14.35
N PHE A 4 1.62 25.53 13.28
CA PHE A 4 1.07 25.00 12.04
C PHE A 4 0.75 23.50 12.11
N PHE A 5 1.29 22.77 13.10
CA PHE A 5 1.13 21.32 13.22
C PHE A 5 -0.33 20.85 13.27
N PRO A 6 -1.21 21.41 14.11
CA PRO A 6 -2.61 20.98 14.16
C PRO A 6 -3.32 21.19 12.82
N ILE A 7 -3.00 22.27 12.11
CA ILE A 7 -3.58 22.61 10.80
C ILE A 7 -3.11 21.60 9.74
N ALA A 8 -1.80 21.35 9.67
CA ALA A 8 -1.22 20.37 8.74
C ALA A 8 -1.76 18.95 8.99
N LEU A 9 -1.86 18.55 10.26
CA LEU A 9 -2.39 17.24 10.63
C LEU A 9 -3.87 17.11 10.26
N ALA A 10 -4.70 18.10 10.62
CA ALA A 10 -6.11 18.10 10.27
C ALA A 10 -6.32 18.04 8.75
N PHE A 11 -5.53 18.80 7.98
CA PHE A 11 -5.58 18.78 6.53
C PHE A 11 -5.23 17.41 5.94
N PHE A 12 -4.15 16.78 6.40
CA PHE A 12 -3.74 15.45 5.93
C PHE A 12 -4.75 14.36 6.28
N LEU A 13 -5.27 14.37 7.51
CA LEU A 13 -6.31 13.44 7.93
C LEU A 13 -7.58 13.65 7.11
N PHE A 14 -7.99 14.90 6.89
CA PHE A 14 -9.15 15.23 6.06
C PHE A 14 -9.00 14.67 4.64
N ILE A 15 -7.86 14.88 3.98
CA ILE A 15 -7.61 14.33 2.63
C ILE A 15 -7.73 12.81 2.64
N TYR A 16 -7.09 12.14 3.60
CA TYR A 16 -7.07 10.69 3.69
C TYR A 16 -8.48 10.12 3.91
N GLU A 17 -9.22 10.67 4.87
CA GLU A 17 -10.56 10.21 5.19
C GLU A 17 -11.58 10.57 4.12
N PHE A 18 -11.45 11.73 3.48
CA PHE A 18 -12.31 12.11 2.36
C PHE A 18 -12.12 11.16 1.17
N ARG A 19 -10.89 10.74 0.88
CA ARG A 19 -10.62 9.69 -0.12
C ARG A 19 -11.33 8.39 0.23
N ASN A 20 -11.21 7.92 1.48
CA ASN A 20 -11.86 6.69 1.94
C ASN A 20 -13.38 6.77 1.87
N TYR A 21 -13.96 7.89 2.31
CA TYR A 21 -15.38 8.17 2.18
C TYR A 21 -15.86 8.09 0.72
N ARG A 22 -15.11 8.70 -0.22
CA ARG A 22 -15.46 8.65 -1.64
C ARG A 22 -15.44 7.24 -2.22
N LEU A 23 -14.53 6.38 -1.76
CA LEU A 23 -14.48 4.98 -2.18
C LEU A 23 -15.67 4.21 -1.61
N LEU A 24 -15.92 4.30 -0.30
CA LEU A 24 -17.03 3.62 0.36
C LEU A 24 -18.40 4.05 -0.19
N LYS A 25 -18.58 5.36 -0.47
CA LYS A 25 -19.84 5.89 -1.03
C LYS A 25 -20.18 5.29 -2.41
N LYS A 26 -19.17 4.91 -3.19
CA LYS A 26 -19.37 4.31 -4.52
C LYS A 26 -19.58 2.79 -4.45
N ALA A 27 -19.27 2.16 -3.32
CA ALA A 27 -19.23 0.73 -3.20
C ALA A 27 -20.53 0.19 -2.58
N ARG A 28 -21.02 -0.94 -3.10
CA ARG A 28 -22.14 -1.68 -2.54
C ARG A 28 -21.65 -2.55 -1.38
N PHE A 29 -22.26 -2.41 -0.21
CA PHE A 29 -21.98 -3.33 0.91
C PHE A 29 -22.39 -4.76 0.55
N LEU A 30 -21.55 -5.73 0.90
CA LEU A 30 -21.80 -7.16 0.71
C LEU A 30 -22.12 -7.84 2.04
N TYR A 31 -21.13 -7.87 2.95
CA TYR A 31 -21.20 -8.56 4.23
C TYR A 31 -20.15 -8.03 5.21
N GLU A 32 -20.23 -8.46 6.46
CA GLU A 32 -19.26 -8.17 7.51
C GLU A 32 -18.77 -9.48 8.13
N LYS A 33 -17.46 -9.59 8.35
CA LYS A 33 -16.81 -10.76 8.95
C LYS A 33 -15.61 -10.29 9.78
N ASP A 34 -15.47 -10.80 10.99
CA ASP A 34 -14.33 -10.51 11.89
C ASP A 34 -14.04 -8.99 12.06
N ASP A 35 -15.10 -8.19 12.24
CA ASP A 35 -15.07 -6.71 12.32
C ASP A 35 -14.52 -6.01 11.06
N VAL A 36 -14.57 -6.69 9.91
CA VAL A 36 -14.19 -6.19 8.60
C VAL A 36 -15.41 -6.17 7.68
N LYS A 37 -15.69 -5.00 7.10
CA LYS A 37 -16.80 -4.82 6.17
C LYS A 37 -16.33 -4.97 4.73
N TYR A 38 -17.00 -5.82 3.97
CA TYR A 38 -16.71 -6.10 2.58
C TYR A 38 -17.68 -5.35 1.69
N TYR A 39 -17.15 -4.66 0.68
CA TYR A 39 -17.90 -3.90 -0.31
C TYR A 39 -17.47 -4.30 -1.71
N GLN A 40 -18.27 -3.91 -2.71
CA GLN A 40 -17.99 -4.14 -4.12
C GLN A 40 -18.24 -2.91 -4.97
N ILE A 41 -17.33 -2.65 -5.91
CA ILE A 41 -17.51 -1.73 -7.03
C ILE A 41 -17.49 -2.56 -8.30
N GLU A 42 -18.56 -2.49 -9.11
CA GLU A 42 -18.60 -3.18 -10.40
C GLU A 42 -17.53 -2.61 -11.35
N SER A 43 -16.71 -3.51 -11.91
CA SER A 43 -15.58 -3.22 -12.80
C SER A 43 -15.17 -4.51 -13.52
N ASP A 44 -14.46 -4.39 -14.64
CA ASP A 44 -13.83 -5.53 -15.33
C ASP A 44 -12.41 -5.83 -14.79
N GLU A 45 -11.92 -5.00 -13.86
CA GLU A 45 -10.66 -5.25 -13.16
C GLU A 45 -10.83 -6.33 -12.08
N ASP A 46 -9.82 -7.16 -11.87
CA ASP A 46 -9.77 -8.12 -10.76
C ASP A 46 -8.83 -7.56 -9.68
N ASN A 47 -9.37 -6.71 -8.79
CA ASN A 47 -8.56 -6.03 -7.77
C ASN A 47 -9.36 -5.86 -6.46
N ALA A 48 -8.68 -5.48 -5.38
CA ALA A 48 -9.31 -5.06 -4.15
C ALA A 48 -8.48 -4.00 -3.44
N ILE A 49 -9.10 -3.29 -2.51
CA ILE A 49 -8.46 -2.25 -1.72
C ILE A 49 -8.86 -2.40 -0.26
N THR A 50 -7.87 -2.55 0.60
CA THR A 50 -8.05 -2.45 2.05
C THR A 50 -8.06 -1.00 2.51
N ILE A 51 -9.10 -0.64 3.27
CA ILE A 51 -9.21 0.62 3.99
C ILE A 51 -9.17 0.32 5.48
N LYS A 52 -8.13 0.81 6.15
CA LYS A 52 -8.09 0.88 7.62
C LYS A 52 -8.24 2.33 8.03
N SER A 53 -9.43 2.67 8.50
CA SER A 53 -9.78 4.03 8.91
C SER A 53 -10.12 4.10 10.41
N ILE A 54 -9.77 5.21 11.05
CA ILE A 54 -10.21 5.52 12.41
C ILE A 54 -11.71 5.89 12.43
N ILE A 55 -12.22 6.49 11.34
CA ILE A 55 -13.63 6.91 11.23
C ILE A 55 -14.50 5.76 10.72
N PHE A 56 -14.03 5.04 9.69
CA PHE A 56 -14.83 4.03 8.98
C PHE A 56 -14.49 2.58 9.37
N GLY A 57 -13.56 2.37 10.29
CA GLY A 57 -13.12 1.03 10.69
C GLY A 57 -12.32 0.31 9.60
N LYS A 58 -12.35 -1.03 9.64
CA LYS A 58 -11.67 -1.89 8.66
C LYS A 58 -12.64 -2.29 7.56
N ASN A 59 -12.24 -2.06 6.32
CA ASN A 59 -13.06 -2.36 5.15
C ASN A 59 -12.20 -2.95 4.04
N VAL A 60 -12.77 -3.85 3.25
CA VAL A 60 -12.20 -4.34 1.98
C VAL A 60 -13.17 -4.00 0.87
N ILE A 61 -12.69 -3.29 -0.15
CA ILE A 61 -13.47 -2.96 -1.34
C ILE A 61 -12.98 -3.83 -2.48
N ILE A 62 -13.81 -4.77 -2.92
CA ILE A 62 -13.59 -5.59 -4.11
C ILE A 62 -13.91 -4.75 -5.33
N ILE A 63 -12.99 -4.66 -6.27
CA ILE A 63 -13.17 -4.02 -7.57
C ILE A 63 -13.35 -5.14 -8.58
N GLY A 64 -14.53 -5.19 -9.21
CA GLY A 64 -14.92 -6.24 -10.13
C GLY A 64 -15.28 -7.55 -9.45
N LYS A 65 -14.69 -8.66 -9.90
CA LYS A 65 -15.01 -10.00 -9.40
C LYS A 65 -14.18 -10.37 -8.18
N GLU A 66 -14.77 -11.19 -7.32
CA GLU A 66 -14.06 -11.72 -6.17
C GLU A 66 -12.93 -12.65 -6.64
N ASN A 67 -11.68 -12.28 -6.30
CA ASN A 67 -10.50 -13.07 -6.56
C ASN A 67 -9.81 -13.43 -5.23
N LYS A 68 -9.70 -14.74 -4.96
CA LYS A 68 -9.15 -15.26 -3.70
C LYS A 68 -7.68 -14.89 -3.49
N GLU A 69 -6.90 -14.80 -4.55
CA GLU A 69 -5.48 -14.44 -4.46
C GLU A 69 -5.30 -12.98 -4.05
N VAL A 70 -6.11 -12.10 -4.65
CA VAL A 70 -6.16 -10.68 -4.31
C VAL A 70 -6.67 -10.49 -2.87
N LEU A 71 -7.74 -11.19 -2.48
CA LEU A 71 -8.25 -11.11 -1.12
C LEU A 71 -7.25 -11.62 -0.07
N ALA A 72 -6.43 -12.62 -0.38
CA ALA A 72 -5.37 -13.09 0.52
C ALA A 72 -4.28 -12.01 0.73
N HIS A 73 -3.98 -11.20 -0.28
CA HIS A 73 -3.10 -10.02 -0.16
C HIS A 73 -3.74 -8.94 0.71
N GLU A 74 -5.00 -8.61 0.47
CA GLU A 74 -5.75 -7.64 1.28
C GLU A 74 -5.88 -8.06 2.75
N GLU A 75 -6.02 -9.36 3.02
CA GLU A 75 -6.00 -9.91 4.39
C GLU A 75 -4.66 -9.58 5.10
N GLY A 76 -3.55 -9.59 4.36
CA GLY A 76 -2.26 -9.14 4.85
C GLY A 76 -2.26 -7.68 5.27
N HIS A 77 -2.93 -6.80 4.51
CA HIS A 77 -3.07 -5.40 4.89
C HIS A 77 -3.92 -5.20 6.14
N LEU A 78 -4.95 -6.02 6.37
CA LEU A 78 -5.78 -5.96 7.58
C LEU A 78 -5.00 -6.25 8.87
N HIS A 79 -3.98 -7.10 8.80
CA HIS A 79 -3.12 -7.50 9.92
C HIS A 79 -1.98 -6.51 10.22
N GLN A 80 -1.69 -5.60 9.30
CA GLN A 80 -0.67 -4.58 9.51
C GLN A 80 -1.18 -3.47 10.45
N PRO A 81 -0.31 -2.68 11.10
CA PRO A 81 -0.75 -1.55 11.90
C PRO A 81 -1.28 -0.39 11.04
N TYR A 82 -1.89 0.62 11.68
CA TYR A 82 -2.47 1.83 11.08
C TYR A 82 -1.40 2.82 10.60
N PHE A 83 -0.46 2.33 9.79
CA PHE A 83 0.77 3.06 9.48
C PHE A 83 0.57 4.41 8.81
N ILE A 84 -0.44 4.54 7.95
CA ILE A 84 -0.72 5.80 7.29
C ILE A 84 -1.00 6.92 8.30
N TYR A 85 -1.65 6.63 9.43
CA TYR A 85 -1.90 7.64 10.48
C TYR A 85 -0.61 8.07 11.17
N TYR A 86 0.28 7.12 11.49
CA TYR A 86 1.60 7.44 12.03
C TYR A 86 2.40 8.29 11.04
N PHE A 87 2.38 7.93 9.76
CA PHE A 87 3.09 8.66 8.71
C PHE A 87 2.54 10.08 8.52
N LEU A 88 1.23 10.27 8.46
CA LEU A 88 0.61 11.59 8.32
C LEU A 88 0.93 12.48 9.53
N THR A 89 0.95 11.90 10.74
CA THR A 89 1.31 12.61 11.98
C THR A 89 2.77 13.07 11.98
N ILE A 90 3.71 12.17 11.66
CA ILE A 90 5.13 12.50 11.57
C ILE A 90 5.38 13.52 10.46
N SER A 91 4.69 13.38 9.33
CA SER A 91 4.80 14.30 8.19
C SER A 91 4.30 15.70 8.54
N ALA A 92 3.15 15.80 9.22
CA ALA A 92 2.63 17.09 9.69
C ALA A 92 3.62 17.77 10.63
N LEU A 93 4.23 17.01 11.55
CA LEU A 93 5.22 17.54 12.49
C LEU A 93 6.48 18.04 11.76
N ALA A 94 7.04 17.21 10.88
CA ALA A 94 8.25 17.53 10.13
C ALA A 94 8.06 18.76 9.21
N ILE A 95 6.95 18.84 8.48
CA ILE A 95 6.64 19.97 7.59
C ILE A 95 6.43 21.25 8.40
N SER A 96 5.77 21.14 9.56
CA SER A 96 5.55 22.29 10.45
C SER A 96 6.84 22.80 11.08
N TYR A 97 7.83 21.92 11.24
CA TYR A 97 9.18 22.29 11.64
C TYR A 97 9.94 22.94 10.49
N ASN A 98 9.98 22.30 9.32
CA ASN A 98 10.67 22.80 8.12
C ASN A 98 10.03 22.22 6.85
N ILE A 99 9.50 23.09 5.97
CA ILE A 99 8.88 22.67 4.71
C ILE A 99 9.86 21.94 3.76
N LEU A 100 11.16 22.17 3.90
CA LEU A 100 12.19 21.48 3.13
C LEU A 100 12.30 19.98 3.45
N THR A 101 11.58 19.46 4.46
CA THR A 101 11.51 18.02 4.72
C THR A 101 10.64 17.27 3.72
N ILE A 102 9.79 17.95 2.93
CA ILE A 102 8.84 17.30 2.00
C ILE A 102 9.51 16.27 1.07
N PRO A 103 10.61 16.58 0.35
CA PRO A 103 11.24 15.62 -0.54
C PRO A 103 11.71 14.34 0.19
N PHE A 104 12.22 14.48 1.41
CA PHE A 104 12.65 13.34 2.22
C PHE A 104 11.47 12.50 2.71
N LEU A 105 10.37 13.15 3.10
CA LEU A 105 9.14 12.47 3.47
C LEU A 105 8.55 11.66 2.31
N LEU A 106 8.65 12.14 1.07
CA LEU A 106 8.21 11.38 -0.11
C LEU A 106 9.04 10.10 -0.32
N ILE A 107 10.36 10.17 -0.09
CA ILE A 107 11.25 9.00 -0.16
C ILE A 107 10.89 7.99 0.94
N ILE A 108 10.71 8.47 2.19
CA ILE A 108 10.26 7.62 3.30
C ILE A 108 8.92 6.99 2.99
N TYR A 109 7.94 7.79 2.55
CA TYR A 109 6.61 7.31 2.18
C TYR A 109 6.71 6.15 1.20
N LYS A 110 7.49 6.32 0.13
CA LYS A 110 7.67 5.30 -0.89
C LYS A 110 8.34 4.03 -0.34
N ALA A 111 9.42 4.16 0.42
CA ALA A 111 10.11 3.01 1.01
C ALA A 111 9.19 2.23 1.97
N MET A 112 8.41 2.94 2.77
CA MET A 112 7.46 2.34 3.70
C MET A 112 6.30 1.68 2.96
N PHE A 113 5.76 2.31 1.93
CA PHE A 113 4.72 1.73 1.09
C PHE A 113 5.18 0.42 0.43
N LEU A 114 6.38 0.40 -0.15
CA LEU A 114 6.98 -0.82 -0.72
C LEU A 114 7.18 -1.94 0.33
N HIS A 115 7.56 -1.58 1.56
CA HIS A 115 7.65 -2.53 2.67
C HIS A 115 6.28 -3.10 3.04
N TYR A 116 5.24 -2.27 3.08
CA TYR A 116 3.86 -2.64 3.39
C TYR A 116 3.26 -3.59 2.35
N GLU A 117 3.41 -3.26 1.07
CA GLU A 117 2.96 -4.13 -0.02
C GLU A 117 3.65 -5.49 0.04
N ARG A 118 4.96 -5.51 0.27
CA ARG A 118 5.69 -6.76 0.43
C ARG A 118 5.25 -7.54 1.67
N ALA A 119 5.00 -6.89 2.78
CA ALA A 119 4.54 -7.58 3.98
C ALA A 119 3.16 -8.23 3.76
N ALA A 120 2.29 -7.62 2.94
CA ALA A 120 1.01 -8.20 2.54
C ALA A 120 1.22 -9.42 1.61
N ASP A 121 2.09 -9.31 0.59
CA ASP A 121 2.44 -10.45 -0.26
C ASP A 121 3.02 -11.63 0.55
N LEU A 122 3.90 -11.35 1.52
CA LEU A 122 4.47 -12.37 2.40
C LEU A 122 3.42 -13.01 3.30
N TYR A 123 2.47 -12.21 3.81
CA TYR A 123 1.36 -12.72 4.61
C TYR A 123 0.49 -13.67 3.78
N ALA A 124 0.15 -13.26 2.55
CA ALA A 124 -0.61 -14.08 1.61
C ALA A 124 0.11 -15.41 1.33
N TYR A 125 1.42 -15.35 1.11
CA TYR A 125 2.24 -16.53 0.87
C TYR A 125 2.32 -17.47 2.07
N TYR A 126 2.64 -16.97 3.27
CA TYR A 126 2.87 -17.83 4.42
C TYR A 126 1.57 -18.39 5.05
N ASN A 127 0.44 -17.70 4.90
CA ASN A 127 -0.83 -18.14 5.50
C ASN A 127 -1.78 -18.82 4.50
N PHE A 128 -1.70 -18.50 3.21
CA PHE A 128 -2.60 -19.03 2.18
C PHE A 128 -1.88 -19.72 1.02
N ASN A 129 -0.54 -19.77 1.03
CA ASN A 129 0.27 -20.31 -0.07
C ASN A 129 0.00 -19.63 -1.43
N VAL A 130 -0.38 -18.34 -1.39
CA VAL A 130 -0.62 -17.52 -2.58
C VAL A 130 0.65 -16.76 -2.93
N LYS A 131 1.13 -16.90 -4.17
CA LYS A 131 2.24 -16.11 -4.72
C LYS A 131 1.71 -15.18 -5.81
N TYR A 132 2.23 -13.96 -5.84
CA TYR A 132 1.97 -13.04 -6.94
C TYR A 132 2.50 -13.60 -8.27
N SER A 133 1.65 -13.61 -9.30
CA SER A 133 1.97 -14.00 -10.66
C SER A 133 1.77 -12.83 -11.63
N SER A 134 2.68 -12.67 -12.58
CA SER A 134 2.58 -11.68 -13.65
C SER A 134 3.47 -12.08 -14.83
N ASP A 135 3.00 -11.80 -16.04
CA ASP A 135 3.76 -12.01 -17.27
C ASP A 135 4.71 -10.84 -17.59
N LYS A 136 4.72 -9.79 -16.76
CA LYS A 136 5.58 -8.62 -17.00
C LYS A 136 7.05 -9.00 -16.89
N GLN A 137 7.77 -8.76 -17.98
CA GLN A 137 9.21 -9.00 -18.04
C GLN A 137 10.01 -7.86 -17.40
N ARG A 138 11.21 -8.22 -16.91
CA ARG A 138 12.16 -7.26 -16.37
C ARG A 138 12.68 -6.32 -17.47
N PRO A 139 12.59 -4.98 -17.31
CA PRO A 139 13.16 -4.04 -18.26
C PRO A 139 14.69 -4.19 -18.39
N LYS A 140 15.22 -4.02 -19.61
CA LYS A 140 16.67 -4.07 -19.88
C LYS A 140 17.39 -2.84 -19.31
N SER A 141 16.80 -1.66 -19.47
CA SER A 141 17.37 -0.39 -19.03
C SER A 141 17.37 -0.26 -17.50
N LYS A 142 18.49 0.23 -16.94
CA LYS A 142 18.59 0.57 -15.51
C LYS A 142 17.64 1.71 -15.13
N ILE A 143 17.44 2.67 -16.02
CA ILE A 143 16.55 3.82 -15.79
C ILE A 143 15.11 3.35 -15.67
N ASP A 144 14.67 2.43 -16.53
CA ASP A 144 13.29 1.92 -16.48
C ASP A 144 13.05 1.02 -15.27
N ARG A 145 14.07 0.29 -14.81
CA ARG A 145 14.02 -0.39 -13.50
C ARG A 145 13.84 0.60 -12.35
N ILE A 146 14.61 1.70 -12.32
CA ILE A 146 14.45 2.75 -11.30
C ILE A 146 13.04 3.35 -11.37
N LYS A 147 12.53 3.64 -12.57
CA LYS A 147 11.17 4.17 -12.74
C LYS A 147 10.13 3.21 -12.17
N ALA A 148 10.20 1.91 -12.47
CA ALA A 148 9.28 0.92 -11.91
C ALA A 148 9.32 0.95 -10.38
N TRP A 149 10.50 0.95 -9.77
CA TRP A 149 10.65 1.01 -8.33
C TRP A 149 10.12 2.30 -7.69
N VAL A 150 10.18 3.44 -8.39
CA VAL A 150 9.80 4.76 -7.85
C VAL A 150 8.32 5.07 -8.09
N PHE A 151 7.80 4.77 -9.28
CA PHE A 151 6.48 5.22 -9.73
C PHE A 151 5.38 4.17 -9.57
N ASP A 152 5.71 2.87 -9.59
CA ASP A 152 4.70 1.85 -9.33
C ASP A 152 4.24 1.94 -7.87
N THR A 153 3.04 1.48 -7.55
CA THR A 153 2.59 1.41 -6.15
C THR A 153 3.29 0.25 -5.43
N HIS A 154 3.41 -0.90 -6.10
CA HIS A 154 4.02 -2.10 -5.55
C HIS A 154 5.52 -2.19 -5.86
N PRO A 155 6.26 -3.12 -5.23
CA PRO A 155 7.53 -3.58 -5.79
C PRO A 155 7.29 -4.07 -7.23
N PRO A 156 8.25 -3.92 -8.16
CA PRO A 156 8.02 -4.28 -9.55
C PRO A 156 7.60 -5.74 -9.71
N ASP A 157 6.65 -6.00 -10.60
CA ASP A 157 6.04 -7.32 -10.79
C ASP A 157 7.08 -8.43 -11.04
N TYR A 158 8.08 -8.16 -11.88
CA TYR A 158 9.19 -9.10 -12.17
C TYR A 158 10.12 -9.36 -10.97
N VAL A 159 10.03 -8.56 -9.91
CA VAL A 159 10.70 -8.83 -8.63
C VAL A 159 9.79 -9.68 -7.75
N ARG A 160 8.49 -9.35 -7.69
CA ARG A 160 7.47 -10.07 -6.90
C ARG A 160 7.28 -11.53 -7.31
N THR A 161 7.54 -11.86 -8.58
CA THR A 161 7.46 -13.24 -9.09
C THR A 161 8.68 -14.11 -8.75
N LYS A 162 9.79 -13.52 -8.24
CA LYS A 162 11.01 -14.28 -7.93
C LYS A 162 10.91 -14.96 -6.56
N GLU A 163 11.42 -16.19 -6.43
CA GLU A 163 11.51 -16.90 -5.15
C GLU A 163 12.25 -16.12 -4.06
N GLU A 164 13.26 -15.32 -4.43
CA GLU A 164 14.01 -14.49 -3.49
C GLU A 164 13.13 -13.46 -2.77
N TYR A 165 12.07 -12.98 -3.41
CA TYR A 165 11.12 -12.03 -2.85
C TYR A 165 10.45 -12.57 -1.59
N TYR A 166 10.17 -13.88 -1.58
CA TYR A 166 9.51 -14.60 -0.49
C TYR A 166 10.48 -15.18 0.56
N LYS A 167 11.77 -14.84 0.48
CA LYS A 167 12.78 -15.18 1.50
C LYS A 167 12.90 -14.05 2.53
N LYS A 168 13.64 -14.28 3.63
CA LYS A 168 13.99 -13.27 4.66
C LYS A 168 14.97 -12.19 4.16
N THR A 169 14.64 -11.55 3.03
CA THR A 169 15.39 -10.45 2.41
C THR A 169 14.66 -9.12 2.68
N ASN A 170 15.37 -8.00 2.82
CA ASN A 170 14.73 -6.67 2.95
C ASN A 170 14.45 -6.08 1.55
N ILE A 171 13.39 -5.29 1.41
CA ILE A 171 13.03 -4.57 0.18
C ILE A 171 14.16 -3.70 -0.37
N LEU A 172 14.94 -3.03 0.49
CA LEU A 172 16.09 -2.23 0.05
C LEU A 172 17.17 -3.11 -0.60
N LYS A 173 17.38 -4.31 -0.06
CA LYS A 173 18.34 -5.26 -0.62
C LYS A 173 17.85 -5.81 -1.96
N LEU A 174 16.55 -6.03 -2.11
CA LEU A 174 15.94 -6.42 -3.40
C LEU A 174 16.11 -5.31 -4.44
N PHE A 175 15.86 -4.05 -4.06
CA PHE A 175 16.07 -2.88 -4.91
C PHE A 175 17.53 -2.77 -5.38
N ILE A 176 18.50 -2.80 -4.45
CA ILE A 176 19.92 -2.68 -4.78
C ILE A 176 20.37 -3.82 -5.69
N ARG A 177 19.98 -5.07 -5.38
CA ARG A 177 20.31 -6.24 -6.20
C ARG A 177 19.74 -6.11 -7.60
N ASP A 178 18.48 -5.71 -7.73
CA ASP A 178 17.86 -5.52 -9.03
C ASP A 178 18.54 -4.44 -9.86
N LEU A 179 19.06 -3.36 -9.25
CA LEU A 179 19.79 -2.31 -9.95
C LEU A 179 21.25 -2.66 -10.32
N LEU A 180 21.86 -3.61 -9.61
CA LEU A 180 23.25 -4.02 -9.82
C LEU A 180 23.42 -5.26 -10.71
N SER A 181 22.38 -6.09 -10.85
CA SER A 181 22.31 -7.17 -11.85
C SER A 181 22.01 -6.64 -13.26
#